data_AF-A0A967USE0-F1
#
_entry.id   AF-A0A967USE0-F1
#
_cell.length_a   1.000
_cell.length_b   1.000
_cell.length_c   1.000
_cell.angle_alpha   90.00
_cell.angle_beta   90.00
_cell.angle_gamma   90.00
#
_symmetry.space_group_name_H-M   'P 1'
#
loop_
_entity.id
_entity.type
_entity.pdbx_description
1 polymer ?
#
loop_
_entity_poly.entity_id
_entity_poly.type
_entity_poly.pdbx_seq_one_letter_code
_entity_poly.pdbx_strand_id
1 'polypeptide(L)'
;MKAAADGKVVADAIRAAFGDPRQVETESLPRIDLQEMMVRRSRREYRVPVTHTPLDQRDNFDVTMLTYTPEEAMAEAARCLDCHEICSLCVG
;
A
#
# COMPACT_ATOMS: atom_id res chain seq x y z
N MET A 1 14.84 -12.42 -17.36
CA MET A 1 13.60 -12.68 -16.59
C MET A 1 12.42 -12.65 -17.57
N LYS A 2 11.89 -13.81 -18.00
CA LYS A 2 10.87 -13.89 -19.09
C LYS A 2 9.41 -13.85 -18.57
N ALA A 3 9.15 -14.50 -17.44
CA ALA A 3 7.78 -14.65 -16.90
C ALA A 3 7.07 -13.31 -16.58
N ALA A 4 7.77 -12.30 -16.05
CA ALA A 4 7.17 -11.00 -15.75
C ALA A 4 6.83 -10.17 -17.00
N ALA A 5 7.57 -10.36 -18.09
CA ALA A 5 7.32 -9.67 -19.36
C ALA A 5 6.08 -10.25 -20.05
N ASP A 6 5.94 -11.58 -20.05
CA ASP A 6 4.80 -12.28 -20.65
C ASP A 6 3.48 -11.92 -19.94
N GLY A 7 3.51 -11.78 -18.61
CA GLY A 7 2.33 -11.35 -17.83
C GLY A 7 1.82 -9.97 -18.23
N LYS A 8 2.72 -9.02 -18.50
CA LYS A 8 2.34 -7.67 -18.96
C LYS A 8 1.68 -7.72 -20.33
N VAL A 9 2.21 -8.51 -21.25
CA VAL A 9 1.66 -8.68 -22.61
C VAL A 9 0.24 -9.25 -22.56
N VAL A 10 0.00 -10.26 -21.72
CA VAL A 10 -1.34 -10.86 -21.55
C VAL A 10 -2.31 -9.86 -20.94
N ALA A 11 -1.92 -9.14 -19.89
CA ALA A 11 -2.77 -8.13 -19.26
C ALA A 11 -3.16 -7.00 -20.21
N ASP A 12 -2.21 -6.53 -21.04
CA ASP A 12 -2.48 -5.49 -22.05
C ASP A 12 -3.43 -5.99 -23.15
N ALA A 13 -3.31 -7.24 -23.59
CA ALA A 13 -4.21 -7.86 -24.56
C ALA A 13 -5.65 -8.02 -24.04
N ILE A 14 -5.81 -8.45 -22.78
CA ILE A 14 -7.13 -8.55 -22.13
C ILE A 14 -7.80 -7.17 -22.09
N ARG A 15 -7.08 -6.15 -21.64
CA ARG A 15 -7.62 -4.77 -21.55
C ARG A 15 -8.05 -4.22 -22.91
N ALA A 16 -7.24 -4.46 -23.94
CA ALA A 16 -7.59 -4.07 -25.31
C ALA A 16 -8.89 -4.74 -25.79
N ALA A 17 -9.11 -6.01 -25.44
CA ALA A 17 -10.34 -6.73 -25.80
C ALA A 17 -11.61 -6.16 -25.14
N PHE A 18 -11.48 -5.55 -23.96
CA PHE A 18 -12.59 -4.92 -23.24
C PHE A 18 -12.74 -3.42 -23.51
N GLY A 19 -11.93 -2.84 -24.40
CA GLY A 19 -12.02 -1.42 -24.77
C GLY A 19 -11.62 -0.47 -23.63
N ASP A 20 -10.79 -0.93 -22.69
CA ASP A 20 -10.37 -0.17 -21.51
C ASP A 20 -8.93 0.37 -21.70
N PRO A 21 -8.76 1.59 -22.26
CA PRO A 21 -7.44 2.18 -22.46
C PRO A 21 -6.76 2.41 -21.10
N ARG A 22 -5.43 2.26 -21.06
CA ARG A 22 -4.68 2.42 -19.80
C ARG A 22 -4.71 3.89 -19.44
N GLN A 23 -5.65 4.30 -18.61
CA GLN A 23 -5.59 5.63 -18.01
C GLN A 23 -4.51 5.59 -16.94
N VAL A 24 -3.30 5.97 -17.33
CA VAL A 24 -2.26 6.30 -16.35
C VAL A 24 -2.53 7.73 -15.96
N GLU A 25 -3.52 7.92 -15.08
CA GLU A 25 -3.62 9.18 -14.38
C GLU A 25 -2.37 9.29 -13.50
N THR A 26 -1.51 10.25 -13.83
CA THR A 26 -0.43 10.63 -12.92
C THR A 26 -1.09 11.49 -11.87
N GLU A 27 -1.61 10.86 -10.82
CA GLU A 27 -2.06 11.58 -9.65
C GLU A 27 -0.88 12.40 -9.10
N SER A 28 -1.03 13.72 -9.05
CA SER A 28 -0.05 14.56 -8.38
C SER A 28 -0.24 14.38 -6.88
N LEU A 29 0.75 13.78 -6.21
CA LEU A 29 0.73 13.70 -4.77
C LEU A 29 0.77 15.12 -4.17
N PRO A 30 -0.02 15.40 -3.14
CA PRO A 30 0.00 16.70 -2.48
C PRO A 30 1.37 16.96 -1.85
N ARG A 31 1.82 18.21 -1.90
CA ARG A 31 3.05 18.66 -1.25
C ARG A 31 2.91 18.54 0.26
N ILE A 32 3.97 18.08 0.91
CA ILE A 32 3.97 17.71 2.33
C ILE A 32 4.73 18.75 3.15
N ASP A 33 4.28 19.00 4.37
CA ASP A 33 5.04 19.78 5.35
C ASP A 33 6.27 18.98 5.80
N LEU A 34 7.45 19.43 5.36
CA LEU A 34 8.72 18.78 5.66
C LEU A 34 9.05 18.78 7.16
N GLN A 35 8.65 19.83 7.90
CA GLN A 35 8.92 19.90 9.33
C GLN A 35 8.08 18.85 10.07
N GLU A 36 6.79 18.76 9.76
CA GLU A 36 5.90 17.75 10.33
C GLU A 36 6.37 16.33 9.98
N MET A 37 6.76 16.10 8.72
CA MET A 37 7.30 14.81 8.28
C MET A 37 8.58 14.42 9.04
N MET A 38 9.51 15.35 9.24
CA MET A 38 10.73 15.10 10.03
C MET A 38 10.41 14.74 11.49
N VAL A 39 9.44 15.41 12.10
CA VAL A 39 8.97 15.08 13.46
C VAL A 39 8.39 13.66 13.51
N ARG A 40 7.51 13.28 12.55
CA ARG A 40 6.98 11.92 12.44
C ARG A 40 8.10 10.88 12.29
N ARG A 41 9.12 11.16 11.46
CA ARG A 41 10.26 10.28 11.20
C ARG A 41 11.21 10.11 12.40
N SER A 42 11.21 11.06 13.34
CA SER A 42 12.10 11.04 14.52
C SER A 42 11.71 10.02 15.59
N ARG A 43 10.48 9.47 15.53
CA ARG A 43 9.96 8.52 16.51
C ARG A 43 9.56 7.22 15.82
N ARG A 44 9.72 6.12 16.54
CA ARG A 44 9.21 4.82 16.09
C ARG A 44 7.76 4.67 16.54
N GLU A 45 6.86 4.54 15.59
CA GLU A 45 5.46 4.22 15.83
C GLU A 45 5.21 2.77 15.40
N TYR A 46 4.61 1.95 16.28
CA TYR A 46 4.28 0.55 15.96
C TYR A 46 3.01 0.48 15.12
N ARG A 47 2.91 -0.58 14.31
CA ARG A 47 1.74 -0.81 13.48
C ARG A 47 0.48 -1.03 14.27
N VAL A 48 -0.64 -0.60 13.71
CA VAL A 48 -1.95 -1.07 14.14
C VAL A 48 -1.98 -2.60 13.93
N PRO A 49 -2.33 -3.39 14.95
CA PRO A 49 -2.46 -4.83 14.80
C PRO A 49 -3.70 -5.15 13.96
N VAL A 50 -3.56 -6.06 13.00
CA VAL A 50 -4.73 -6.62 12.29
C VAL A 50 -5.36 -7.69 13.15
N THR A 51 -6.69 -7.71 13.17
CA THR A 51 -7.44 -8.79 13.81
C THR A 51 -7.36 -10.06 12.97
N HIS A 52 -7.12 -11.18 13.62
CA HIS A 52 -7.06 -12.49 12.99
C HIS A 52 -8.08 -13.43 13.64
N THR A 53 -8.65 -14.32 12.82
CA THR A 53 -9.50 -15.42 13.31
C THR A 53 -8.67 -16.34 14.22
N PRO A 54 -9.18 -16.82 15.35
CA PRO A 54 -8.46 -17.77 16.22
C PRO A 54 -7.98 -19.02 15.48
N LEU A 55 -6.83 -19.59 15.87
CA LEU A 55 -6.19 -20.69 15.12
C LEU A 55 -7.05 -21.95 15.04
N ASP A 56 -7.78 -22.25 16.10
CA ASP A 56 -8.71 -23.38 16.22
C ASP A 56 -9.95 -23.28 15.32
N GLN A 57 -10.18 -22.12 14.70
CA GLN A 57 -11.32 -21.84 13.83
C GLN A 57 -10.92 -21.66 12.36
N ARG A 58 -9.68 -22.00 11.99
CA ARG A 58 -9.15 -21.83 10.62
C ARG A 58 -9.20 -23.07 9.74
N ASP A 59 -9.77 -24.17 10.22
CA ASP A 59 -9.95 -25.41 9.42
C ASP A 59 -11.19 -25.31 8.52
N ASN A 60 -11.25 -24.26 7.72
CA ASN A 60 -12.31 -23.95 6.77
C ASN A 60 -11.79 -22.93 5.73
N PHE A 61 -12.68 -22.41 4.89
CA PHE A 61 -12.35 -21.43 3.85
C PHE A 61 -12.71 -19.99 4.24
N ASP A 62 -13.02 -19.74 5.51
CA ASP A 62 -13.35 -18.40 5.99
C ASP A 62 -12.09 -17.52 6.10
N VAL A 63 -12.31 -16.21 6.12
CA VAL A 63 -11.22 -15.23 6.17
C VAL A 63 -10.43 -15.37 7.48
N THR A 64 -9.10 -15.44 7.37
CA THR A 64 -8.19 -15.60 8.53
C THR A 64 -7.55 -14.29 8.99
N MET A 65 -7.50 -13.29 8.11
CA MET A 65 -6.99 -11.95 8.37
C MET A 65 -8.13 -10.97 8.08
N LEU A 66 -8.68 -10.36 9.12
CA LEU A 66 -9.79 -9.44 8.98
C LEU A 66 -9.28 -8.09 8.47
N THR A 67 -10.14 -7.37 7.75
CA THR A 67 -9.85 -6.00 7.33
C THR A 67 -9.88 -5.06 8.53
N TYR A 68 -9.10 -3.99 8.46
CA TYR A 68 -9.22 -2.90 9.43
C TYR A 68 -10.62 -2.30 9.45
N THR A 69 -11.05 -1.80 10.61
CA THR A 69 -12.13 -0.82 10.66
C THR A 69 -11.70 0.47 9.98
N PRO A 70 -12.64 1.36 9.59
CA PRO A 70 -12.28 2.67 9.05
C PRO A 70 -11.31 3.45 9.95
N GLU A 71 -11.50 3.39 11.27
CA GLU A 71 -10.68 4.08 12.25
C GLU A 71 -9.26 3.49 12.32
N GLU A 72 -9.15 2.16 12.35
CA GLU A 72 -7.87 1.46 12.32
C GLU A 72 -7.11 1.72 11.01
N ALA A 73 -7.83 1.74 9.89
CA ALA A 73 -7.25 2.02 8.59
C ALA A 73 -6.72 3.46 8.51
N MET A 74 -7.47 4.43 9.01
CA MET A 74 -7.04 5.83 9.10
C MET A 74 -5.81 5.97 9.99
N ALA A 75 -5.79 5.29 11.14
CA ALA A 75 -4.64 5.30 12.06
C ALA A 75 -3.39 4.68 11.43
N GLU A 76 -3.52 3.53 10.75
CA GLU A 76 -2.38 2.89 10.08
C GLU A 76 -1.88 3.73 8.90
N ALA A 77 -2.78 4.33 8.12
CA ALA A 77 -2.41 5.21 7.01
C ALA A 77 -1.68 6.48 7.48
N ALA A 78 -2.07 7.05 8.63
CA ALA A 78 -1.41 8.22 9.21
C ALA A 78 0.06 7.97 9.61
N ARG A 79 0.48 6.70 9.75
CA ARG A 79 1.87 6.31 10.00
C ARG A 79 2.78 6.39 8.77
N CYS A 80 2.23 6.71 7.58
CA CYS A 80 3.05 6.95 6.39
C CYS A 80 4.09 8.06 6.66
N LEU A 81 5.34 7.80 6.24
CA LEU A 81 6.46 8.74 6.39
C LEU A 81 6.76 9.51 5.12
N ASP A 82 5.96 9.30 4.07
CA ASP A 82 6.05 10.02 2.82
C ASP A 82 7.45 9.99 2.17
N CYS A 83 8.08 8.81 2.20
CA CYS A 83 9.47 8.59 1.77
C CYS A 83 9.76 8.94 0.30
N HIS A 84 8.73 9.21 -0.50
CA HIS A 84 8.87 9.64 -1.90
C HIS A 84 9.37 11.10 -2.00
N GLU A 85 9.10 11.94 -0.99
CA GLU A 85 9.58 13.33 -0.95
C GLU A 85 11.05 13.40 -0.51
N ILE A 86 11.43 12.64 0.53
CA ILE A 86 12.81 12.58 1.03
C ILE A 86 13.20 11.14 1.32
N CYS A 87 14.12 10.62 0.52
CA CYS A 87 14.67 9.29 0.70
C CYS A 87 15.55 9.22 1.96
N SER A 88 15.38 8.15 2.75
CA SER A 88 16.21 7.87 3.92
C SER A 88 17.67 7.53 3.57
N LEU A 89 17.96 7.25 2.30
CA LEU A 89 19.31 6.97 1.79
C LEU A 89 20.03 8.22 1.28
N CYS A 90 19.31 9.20 0.72
CA CYS A 90 19.92 10.38 0.08
C CYS A 90 20.43 11.44 1.07
N VAL A 91 20.21 11.23 2.37
CA VAL A 91 20.67 12.10 3.47
C VAL A 91 21.42 11.30 4.55
N GLY A 92 21.87 10.09 4.22
CA GLY A 92 22.76 9.26 5.05
C GLY A 92 24.23 9.55 4.77
#